data_AF-A0A7C3XGH9-F1
#
_entry.id   AF-A0A7C3XGH9-F1
#
_cell.length_a   1.000
_cell.length_b   1.000
_cell.length_c   1.000
_cell.angle_alpha   90.00
_cell.angle_beta   90.00
_cell.angle_gamma   90.00
#
_symmetry.space_group_name_H-M   'P 1'
#
loop_
_entity.id
_entity.type
_entity.pdbx_description
1 polymer ?
#
loop_
_entity_poly.entity_id
_entity_poly.type
_entity_poly.pdbx_seq_one_letter_code
_entity_poly.pdbx_strand_id
1 'polypeptide(L)'
;MLAKAIENEVAEYIKAHSHQRNDLGYRLVVRNGYLPGRTIQTGLGPVKITQRRVNDRRTDENGRRIRSSSKILPPYLRRPRASKS
;
A
#
# COMPACT_ATOMS: atom_id res chain seq x y z
N MET A 1 8.18 15.55 2.49
CA MET A 1 8.60 14.93 1.22
C MET A 1 8.43 13.39 1.19
N LEU A 2 8.80 12.60 2.19
CA LEU A 2 8.61 11.13 2.14
C LEU A 2 7.14 10.67 2.18
N ALA A 3 6.31 11.23 3.07
CA ALA A 3 4.90 10.85 3.21
C ALA A 3 4.12 11.01 1.90
N LYS A 4 4.33 12.13 1.19
CA LYS A 4 3.68 12.41 -0.08
C LYS A 4 4.10 11.42 -1.18
N ALA A 5 5.37 11.03 -1.20
CA ALA A 5 5.87 10.06 -2.16
C ALA A 5 5.19 8.68 -1.97
N ILE A 6 5.05 8.23 -0.72
CA ILE A 6 4.33 7.00 -0.37
C ILE A 6 2.84 7.06 -0.76
N GLU A 7 2.20 8.21 -0.55
CA GLU A 7 0.81 8.41 -1.00
C GLU A 7 0.67 8.33 -2.52
N ASN A 8 1.59 8.97 -3.26
CA ASN A 8 1.61 8.96 -4.71
C ASN A 8 1.84 7.55 -5.26
N GLU A 9 2.77 6.78 -4.67
CA GLU A 9 3.01 5.37 -5.06
C GLU A 9 1.73 4.54 -5.00
N VAL A 10 0.93 4.70 -3.94
CA VAL A 10 -0.36 3.99 -3.82
C VAL A 10 -1.35 4.44 -4.88
N ALA A 11 -1.43 5.75 -5.15
CA ALA A 11 -2.32 6.29 -6.17
C ALA A 11 -1.94 5.79 -7.57
N GLU A 12 -0.64 5.76 -7.89
CA GLU A 12 -0.10 5.23 -9.13
C GLU A 12 -0.38 3.73 -9.27
N TYR A 13 -0.17 2.94 -8.21
CA TYR A 13 -0.49 1.52 -8.23
C TYR A 13 -1.97 1.26 -8.54
N ILE A 14 -2.87 1.99 -7.89
CA ILE A 14 -4.31 1.87 -8.15
C ILE A 14 -4.63 2.29 -9.59
N LYS A 15 -4.06 3.40 -10.07
CA LYS A 15 -4.30 3.91 -11.43
C LYS A 15 -3.81 2.92 -12.49
N ALA A 16 -2.61 2.40 -12.35
CA ALA A 16 -2.01 1.43 -13.28
C ALA A 16 -2.87 0.17 -13.46
N HIS A 17 -3.60 -0.23 -12.43
CA HIS A 17 -4.45 -1.42 -12.44
C HIS A 17 -5.95 -1.12 -12.57
N SER A 18 -6.34 0.06 -13.06
CA SER A 18 -7.77 0.43 -13.21
C SER A 18 -8.54 -0.42 -14.24
N HIS A 19 -7.82 -1.04 -15.18
CA HIS A 19 -8.37 -1.93 -16.20
C HIS A 19 -8.63 -3.35 -15.68
N GLN A 20 -8.06 -3.72 -14.53
CA GLN A 20 -8.27 -5.03 -13.90
C GLN A 20 -9.66 -5.05 -13.27
N ARG A 21 -10.61 -5.71 -13.92
CA ARG A 21 -12.02 -5.78 -13.52
C ARG A 21 -12.48 -7.24 -13.45
N ASN A 22 -13.50 -7.50 -12.62
CA ASN A 22 -14.19 -8.79 -12.64
C ASN A 22 -15.25 -8.84 -13.75
N ASP A 23 -15.93 -9.98 -13.87
CA ASP A 23 -16.97 -10.21 -14.89
C ASP A 23 -18.16 -9.23 -14.79
N LEU A 24 -18.39 -8.68 -13.59
CA LEU A 24 -19.40 -7.65 -13.33
C LEU A 24 -18.89 -6.22 -13.60
N GLY A 25 -17.67 -6.06 -14.11
CA GLY A 25 -17.07 -4.77 -14.44
C GLY A 25 -16.50 -3.97 -13.26
N TYR A 26 -16.52 -4.53 -12.04
CA TYR A 26 -15.94 -3.89 -10.86
C TYR A 26 -14.42 -4.03 -10.82
N ARG A 27 -13.74 -2.93 -10.45
CA ARG A 27 -12.28 -2.92 -10.30
C ARG A 27 -11.82 -3.89 -9.21
N LEU A 28 -10.81 -4.67 -9.53
CA LEU A 28 -10.17 -5.60 -8.61
C LEU A 28 -9.18 -4.89 -7.68
N VAL A 29 -8.58 -3.78 -8.11
CA VAL A 29 -7.64 -2.99 -7.31
C VAL A 29 -8.25 -1.65 -6.95
N VAL A 30 -8.52 -1.46 -5.65
CA VAL A 30 -9.21 -0.26 -5.14
C VAL A 30 -8.54 0.29 -3.88
N ARG A 31 -8.78 1.57 -3.58
CA ARG A 31 -8.51 2.13 -2.25
C ARG A 31 -9.52 1.59 -1.26
N ASN A 32 -9.09 1.20 -0.07
CA ASN A 32 -9.96 0.72 1.00
C ASN A 32 -9.53 1.32 2.36
N GLY A 33 -9.67 2.65 2.49
CA GLY A 33 -9.29 3.39 3.69
C GLY A 33 -7.78 3.64 3.82
N TYR A 34 -7.32 3.72 5.05
CA TYR A 34 -5.93 4.00 5.41
C TYR A 34 -5.36 2.88 6.29
N LEU A 35 -4.06 2.67 6.21
CA LEU A 35 -3.35 1.90 7.23
C LEU A 35 -3.24 2.74 8.52
N PRO A 36 -3.14 2.09 9.69
CA PRO A 36 -2.81 2.79 10.93
C PRO A 36 -1.58 3.68 10.73
N GLY A 37 -1.69 4.93 11.16
CA GLY A 37 -0.58 5.87 11.10
C GLY A 37 0.60 5.34 11.91
N ARG A 38 1.81 5.47 11.37
CA ARG A 38 3.05 5.02 12.04
C ARG A 38 4.16 6.05 11.91
N THR A 39 5.04 6.10 12.88
CA THR A 39 6.26 6.90 12.81
C THR A 39 7.40 6.04 12.32
N ILE A 40 8.08 6.46 11.26
CA ILE A 40 9.28 5.81 10.73
C ILE A 40 10.51 6.63 11.11
N GLN A 41 11.57 5.95 11.51
CA GLN A 41 12.87 6.60 11.75
C GLN A 41 13.62 6.74 10.43
N THR A 42 14.10 7.94 10.14
CA THR A 42 14.91 8.26 8.97
C THR A 42 16.19 8.96 9.41
N GLY A 43 17.17 9.12 8.51
CA GLY A 43 18.41 9.85 8.83
C GLY A 43 18.18 11.33 9.20
N LEU A 44 16.99 11.88 8.89
CA LEU A 44 16.57 13.24 9.24
C LEU A 44 15.70 13.29 10.51
N GLY A 45 15.53 12.16 11.20
CA GLY A 45 14.67 12.01 12.36
C GLY A 45 13.32 11.32 12.09
N PRO A 46 12.38 11.35 13.05
CA PRO A 46 11.10 10.66 12.96
C PRO A 46 10.15 11.34 11.96
N VAL A 47 9.52 10.55 11.10
CA VAL A 47 8.49 11.00 10.16
C VAL A 47 7.21 10.23 10.39
N LYS A 48 6.11 10.94 10.68
CA LYS A 48 4.77 10.34 10.79
C LYS A 48 4.20 10.11 9.39
N ILE A 49 3.74 8.90 9.12
CA ILE A 49 3.12 8.51 7.84
C ILE A 49 1.76 7.87 8.07
N THR A 50 0.80 8.22 7.22
CA THR A 50 -0.50 7.55 7.13
C THR A 50 -0.73 7.19 5.67
N GLN A 51 -0.57 5.91 5.33
CA GLN A 51 -0.61 5.44 3.95
C GLN A 51 -2.02 4.96 3.59
N ARG A 52 -2.45 5.24 2.35
CA ARG A 52 -3.68 4.65 1.79
C ARG A 52 -3.57 3.14 1.69
N ARG A 53 -4.62 2.43 2.11
CA ARG A 53 -4.69 0.98 2.00
C ARG A 53 -5.17 0.59 0.61
N VAL A 54 -4.42 -0.29 -0.04
CA VAL A 54 -4.85 -0.94 -1.29
C VAL A 54 -5.55 -2.24 -0.93
N ASN A 55 -6.75 -2.45 -1.44
CA ASN A 55 -7.37 -3.75 -1.51
C ASN A 55 -7.17 -4.30 -2.92
N ASP A 56 -6.21 -5.21 -3.07
CA ASP A 56 -5.96 -5.89 -4.35
C ASP A 56 -6.62 -7.26 -4.37
N ARG A 57 -7.76 -7.29 -5.07
CA ARG A 57 -8.55 -8.38 -5.66
C ARG A 57 -7.85 -9.63 -6.16
N ARG A 58 -6.73 -9.40 -6.84
CA ARG A 58 -6.21 -10.32 -7.84
C ARG A 58 -5.50 -11.49 -7.19
N THR A 59 -5.47 -12.60 -7.90
CA THR A 59 -4.73 -13.80 -7.53
C THR A 59 -3.66 -14.09 -8.55
N ASP A 60 -2.54 -14.67 -8.12
CA ASP A 60 -1.54 -15.24 -9.02
C ASP A 60 -2.01 -16.59 -9.59
N GLU A 61 -1.15 -17.21 -10.41
CA GLU A 61 -1.36 -18.54 -11.01
C GLU A 61 -1.62 -19.66 -9.98
N ASN A 62 -1.19 -19.46 -8.73
CA ASN A 62 -1.36 -20.40 -7.62
C ASN A 62 -2.60 -20.05 -6.76
N GLY A 63 -3.44 -19.11 -7.21
CA GLY A 63 -4.62 -18.66 -6.47
C GLY A 63 -4.32 -17.77 -5.26
N ARG A 64 -3.08 -17.32 -5.05
CA ARG A 64 -2.70 -16.49 -3.89
C ARG A 64 -2.93 -15.01 -4.16
N ARG A 65 -3.39 -14.28 -3.14
CA ARG A 65 -3.64 -12.84 -3.25
C ARG A 65 -2.37 -12.07 -3.55
N ILE A 66 -2.39 -11.30 -4.64
CA ILE A 66 -1.34 -10.35 -4.97
C ILE A 66 -1.31 -9.27 -3.89
N ARG A 67 -0.10 -8.94 -3.41
CA ARG A 67 0.13 -7.91 -2.40
C ARG A 67 0.91 -6.76 -3.03
N SER A 68 0.38 -5.55 -2.92
CA SER A 68 1.13 -4.33 -3.23
C SER A 68 2.23 -4.15 -2.18
N SER A 69 3.49 -4.05 -2.62
CA SER A 69 4.63 -3.72 -1.77
C SER A 69 5.15 -2.33 -2.13
N SER A 70 5.68 -1.60 -1.14
CA SER A 70 6.27 -0.28 -1.38
C SER A 70 7.65 -0.43 -2.02
N LYS A 71 7.88 0.31 -3.10
CA LYS A 71 9.18 0.48 -3.77
C LYS A 71 10.00 1.59 -3.11
N ILE A 72 9.32 2.61 -2.57
CA ILE A 72 9.98 3.74 -1.88
C ILE A 72 10.55 3.30 -0.53
N LEU A 73 9.80 2.49 0.24
CA LEU A 73 10.27 2.03 1.55
C LEU A 73 11.09 0.74 1.43
N PRO A 74 12.28 0.68 2.06
CA PRO A 74 13.01 -0.58 2.17
C PRO A 74 12.24 -1.59 3.03
N PRO A 75 12.44 -2.91 2.83
CA PRO A 75 11.63 -3.96 3.46
C PRO A 75 11.46 -3.82 4.98
N TYR A 76 12.52 -3.45 5.69
CA TYR A 76 12.54 -3.30 7.15
C TYR A 76 11.72 -2.10 7.67
N LEU A 77 11.31 -1.15 6.80
CA LEU A 77 10.46 0.01 7.15
C LEU A 77 8.99 -0.15 6.73
N ARG A 78 8.63 -1.24 6.04
CA ARG A 78 7.27 -1.42 5.48
C ARG A 78 6.25 -1.83 6.53
N ARG A 79 6.66 -2.57 7.56
CA ARG A 79 5.75 -3.12 8.56
C ARG A 79 5.75 -2.23 9.81
N PRO A 80 4.59 -1.71 10.26
CA PRO A 80 4.52 -1.17 11.61
C PRO A 80 4.91 -2.27 12.60
N ARG A 81 5.69 -1.92 13.63
CA ARG A 81 5.85 -2.82 14.79
C ARG A 81 4.44 -3.08 15.32
N ALA A 82 4.07 -4.36 15.45
CA ALA A 82 2.83 -4.71 16.11
C ALA A 82 2.89 -4.12 17.52
N SER A 83 1.97 -3.22 17.85
CA SER A 83 1.71 -2.89 19.24
C SER A 83 1.27 -4.20 19.89
N LYS A 84 2.07 -4.75 20.79
CA LYS A 84 1.55 -5.73 21.74
C LYS A 84 0.49 -4.97 22.53
N SER A 85 -0.77 -5.35 22.33
CA SER A 85 -1.87 -4.91 23.18
C SER A 85 -1.93 -5.79 24.41
#